data_AF-A0A660YLH4-F1
#
_entry.id   AF-A0A660YLH4-F1
#
_cell.length_a   1.000
_cell.length_b   1.000
_cell.length_c   1.000
_cell.angle_alpha   90.00
_cell.angle_beta   90.00
_cell.angle_gamma   90.00
#
_symmetry.space_group_name_H-M   'P 1'
#
loop_
_entity.id
_entity.type
_entity.pdbx_description
1 polymer ?
#
loop_
_entity_poly.entity_id
_entity_poly.type
_entity_poly.pdbx_seq_one_letter_code
_entity_poly.pdbx_strand_id
1 'polypeptide(L)'
;MKRLLMLVLFFFIFSSILNLQAQDIEDNVSKYTSVNGKLYLQPLADAFGANLNSGFFYSAKIKTFGLHIDFGIKAMYAPIPADKKTFTPQPEMGWQPPAGTILPTIFGDEENVTVNGIELPGGVLDTDFFP
;
A
#
# COMPACT_ATOMS: atom_id res chain seq x y z
N MET A 1 -29.00 -38.47 6.78
CA MET A 1 -28.12 -38.04 7.89
C MET A 1 -26.64 -37.97 7.52
N LYS A 2 -26.05 -38.99 6.86
CA LYS A 2 -24.62 -38.98 6.45
C LYS A 2 -24.21 -37.79 5.54
N ARG A 3 -25.06 -37.40 4.59
CA ARG A 3 -24.80 -36.25 3.69
C ARG A 3 -24.85 -34.90 4.43
N LEU A 4 -25.71 -34.78 5.42
CA LEU A 4 -25.80 -33.59 6.27
C LEU A 4 -24.57 -33.47 7.18
N LEU A 5 -24.15 -34.59 7.78
CA LEU A 5 -22.92 -34.66 8.57
C LEU A 5 -21.69 -34.28 7.74
N MET A 6 -21.62 -34.72 6.49
CA MET A 6 -20.50 -34.40 5.58
C MET A 6 -20.44 -32.90 5.25
N LEU A 7 -21.59 -32.25 5.05
CA LEU A 7 -21.65 -30.80 4.80
C LEU A 7 -21.26 -29.98 6.03
N VAL A 8 -21.68 -30.39 7.22
CA VAL A 8 -21.29 -29.72 8.48
C VAL A 8 -19.79 -29.88 8.72
N LEU A 9 -19.22 -31.06 8.44
CA LEU A 9 -17.78 -31.30 8.57
C LEU A 9 -16.98 -30.44 7.57
N PHE A 10 -17.46 -30.34 6.32
CA PHE A 10 -16.85 -29.50 5.29
C PHE A 10 -16.86 -28.02 5.68
N PHE A 11 -17.98 -27.52 6.22
CA PHE A 11 -18.11 -26.15 6.69
C PHE A 11 -17.15 -25.84 7.85
N PHE A 12 -17.00 -26.78 8.79
CA PHE A 12 -16.05 -26.63 9.90
C PHE A 12 -14.59 -26.59 9.43
N ILE A 13 -14.22 -27.45 8.48
CA ILE A 13 -12.87 -27.46 7.90
C ILE A 13 -12.60 -26.15 7.13
N PHE A 14 -13.57 -25.66 6.37
CA PHE A 14 -13.44 -24.41 5.60
C PHE A 14 -13.29 -23.17 6.51
N SER A 15 -14.02 -23.14 7.62
CA SER A 15 -13.95 -22.03 8.60
C SER A 15 -12.59 -21.95 9.31
N SER A 16 -11.96 -23.09 9.59
CA SER A 16 -10.64 -23.12 10.25
C SER A 16 -9.52 -22.53 9.39
N ILE A 17 -9.62 -22.60 8.06
CA ILE A 17 -8.60 -22.07 7.14
C ILE A 17 -8.59 -20.54 7.13
N LEU A 18 -9.73 -19.89 7.40
CA LEU A 18 -9.86 -18.43 7.33
C LEU A 18 -9.28 -17.72 8.56
N ASN A 19 -9.14 -18.40 9.70
CA ASN A 19 -8.70 -17.78 10.95
C ASN A 19 -7.17 -17.73 11.13
N LEU A 20 -6.40 -18.52 10.36
CA LEU A 20 -4.95 -18.65 10.53
C LEU A 20 -4.10 -17.55 9.88
N GLN A 21 -4.70 -16.62 9.14
CA GLN A 21 -3.96 -15.59 8.38
C GLN A 21 -4.45 -14.16 8.67
N ALA A 22 -5.47 -13.99 9.51
CA ALA A 22 -6.04 -12.66 9.78
C ALA A 22 -5.09 -11.77 10.59
N GLN A 23 -4.36 -12.33 11.56
CA GLN A 23 -3.44 -11.59 12.41
C GLN A 23 -2.21 -11.09 11.64
N ASP A 24 -1.58 -11.97 10.85
CA ASP A 24 -0.44 -11.59 10.01
C ASP A 24 -0.83 -10.52 8.97
N ILE A 25 -2.06 -10.57 8.46
CA ILE A 25 -2.57 -9.54 7.53
C ILE A 25 -2.78 -8.21 8.26
N GLU A 26 -3.39 -8.22 9.44
CA GLU A 26 -3.63 -7.00 10.22
C GLU A 26 -2.31 -6.32 10.57
N ASP A 27 -1.32 -7.06 11.06
CA ASP A 27 -0.01 -6.54 11.40
C ASP A 27 0.70 -5.95 10.17
N ASN A 28 0.66 -6.64 9.03
CA ASN A 28 1.27 -6.13 7.79
C ASN A 28 0.54 -4.90 7.24
N VAL A 29 -0.79 -4.85 7.29
CA VAL A 29 -1.58 -3.70 6.82
C VAL A 29 -1.42 -2.51 7.79
N SER A 30 -1.26 -2.79 9.09
CA SER A 30 -1.06 -1.75 10.11
C SER A 30 0.19 -0.91 9.79
N LYS A 31 1.28 -1.54 9.33
CA LYS A 31 2.52 -0.86 8.93
C LYS A 31 2.31 0.19 7.85
N TYR A 32 1.49 -0.10 6.84
CA TYR A 32 1.19 0.83 5.75
C TYR A 32 0.08 1.85 6.05
N THR A 33 -0.73 1.59 7.08
CA THR A 33 -1.80 2.49 7.53
C THR A 33 -1.38 3.41 8.68
N SER A 34 -0.21 3.15 9.27
CA SER A 34 0.51 4.00 10.22
C SER A 34 0.77 5.40 9.65
N VAL A 35 1.14 6.36 10.52
CA VAL A 35 1.42 7.74 10.08
C VAL A 35 2.61 7.75 9.11
N ASN A 36 3.68 7.03 9.44
CA ASN A 36 4.87 6.94 8.60
C ASN A 36 4.63 6.09 7.35
N GLY A 37 3.84 5.02 7.42
CA GLY A 37 3.46 4.19 6.27
C GLY A 37 2.65 4.97 5.24
N LYS A 38 1.77 5.86 5.68
CA LYS A 38 1.06 6.81 4.80
C LYS A 38 2.02 7.76 4.10
N LEU A 39 2.99 8.33 4.81
CA LEU A 39 3.99 9.22 4.22
C LEU A 39 4.87 8.49 3.20
N TYR A 40 5.25 7.24 3.48
CA TYR A 40 6.00 6.38 2.57
C TYR A 40 5.24 6.11 1.26
N LEU A 41 3.93 5.86 1.33
CA LEU A 41 3.06 5.57 0.18
C LEU A 41 2.43 6.81 -0.47
N GLN A 42 2.51 7.99 0.14
CA GLN A 42 1.85 9.21 -0.34
C GLN A 42 2.19 9.53 -1.81
N PRO A 43 3.47 9.46 -2.25
CA PRO A 43 3.81 9.74 -3.65
C PRO A 43 3.15 8.78 -4.64
N LEU A 44 2.94 7.52 -4.24
CA LEU A 44 2.23 6.53 -5.07
C LEU A 44 0.75 6.89 -5.20
N ALA A 45 0.11 7.25 -4.10
CA ALA A 45 -1.29 7.70 -4.11
C ALA A 45 -1.45 8.97 -4.96
N ASP A 46 -0.52 9.93 -4.84
CA ASP A 46 -0.52 11.18 -5.60
C ASP A 46 -0.36 10.90 -7.11
N ALA A 47 0.64 10.09 -7.51
CA ALA A 47 0.91 9.77 -8.90
C ALA A 47 -0.23 8.97 -9.55
N PHE A 48 -0.76 7.99 -8.83
CA PHE A 48 -1.89 7.19 -9.29
C PHE A 48 -3.15 8.05 -9.43
N GLY A 49 -3.47 8.86 -8.42
CA GLY A 49 -4.62 9.77 -8.44
C GLY A 49 -4.54 10.82 -9.55
N ALA A 50 -3.35 11.40 -9.78
CA ALA A 50 -3.10 12.34 -10.86
C ALA A 50 -3.34 11.70 -12.24
N ASN A 51 -2.86 10.48 -12.45
CA ASN A 51 -3.06 9.75 -13.70
C ASN A 51 -4.52 9.36 -13.94
N LEU A 52 -5.27 8.97 -12.90
CA LEU A 52 -6.70 8.72 -13.04
C LEU A 52 -7.44 10.01 -13.46
N ASN A 53 -7.10 11.16 -12.88
CA ASN A 53 -7.76 12.42 -13.21
C ASN A 53 -7.51 12.85 -14.68
N SER A 54 -6.33 12.54 -15.23
CA SER A 54 -5.95 12.91 -16.60
C SER A 54 -6.42 11.93 -17.69
N GLY A 55 -6.69 10.67 -17.35
CA GLY A 55 -6.97 9.59 -18.32
C GLY A 55 -8.46 9.37 -18.67
N PHE A 56 -9.41 9.87 -17.88
CA PHE A 56 -10.82 9.48 -17.99
C PHE A 56 -11.68 10.25 -19.00
N PHE A 57 -11.22 11.38 -19.55
CA PHE A 57 -12.00 12.08 -20.57
C PHE A 57 -11.77 11.49 -21.97
N TYR A 58 -12.66 10.56 -22.36
CA TYR A 58 -12.74 10.01 -23.71
C TYR A 58 -13.99 10.57 -24.41
N SER A 59 -13.78 11.56 -25.27
CA SER A 59 -14.68 12.03 -26.34
C SER A 59 -16.11 12.50 -25.97
N ALA A 60 -16.39 13.79 -26.15
CA ALA A 60 -17.74 14.37 -26.20
C ALA A 60 -18.34 14.33 -27.62
N LYS A 61 -18.28 13.20 -28.34
CA LYS A 61 -18.92 13.07 -29.67
C LYS A 61 -20.31 12.45 -29.56
N ILE A 62 -21.34 13.27 -29.76
CA ILE A 62 -22.70 12.82 -30.05
C ILE A 62 -22.81 12.60 -31.56
N LYS A 63 -22.88 11.34 -32.01
CA LYS A 63 -23.35 11.00 -33.35
C LYS A 63 -24.70 10.31 -33.25
N THR A 64 -25.67 10.83 -33.98
CA THR A 64 -27.09 10.54 -33.82
C THR A 64 -27.57 9.24 -34.45
N PHE A 65 -26.75 8.49 -35.21
CA PHE A 65 -27.17 7.22 -35.83
C PHE A 65 -25.99 6.31 -36.23
N GLY A 66 -26.04 5.01 -35.88
CA GLY A 66 -25.09 3.96 -36.31
C GLY A 66 -24.39 3.18 -35.16
N LEU A 67 -23.87 1.98 -35.46
CA LEU A 67 -23.03 1.19 -34.52
C LEU A 67 -21.60 1.73 -34.53
N HIS A 68 -21.08 2.13 -33.37
CA HIS A 68 -19.72 2.61 -33.19
C HIS A 68 -18.97 1.71 -32.20
N ILE A 69 -17.93 1.04 -32.67
CA ILE A 69 -16.98 0.31 -31.82
C ILE A 69 -15.66 1.06 -31.89
N ASP A 70 -15.10 1.37 -30.73
CA ASP A 70 -13.86 2.10 -30.59
C ASP A 70 -12.88 1.27 -29.77
N PHE A 71 -11.67 1.11 -30.29
CA PHE A 71 -10.56 0.45 -29.63
C PHE A 71 -9.41 1.44 -29.51
N GLY A 72 -9.04 1.76 -28.27
CA GLY A 72 -7.93 2.64 -27.96
C GLY A 72 -7.00 2.03 -26.91
N ILE A 73 -5.70 2.22 -27.08
CA ILE A 73 -4.70 1.92 -26.06
C ILE A 73 -4.38 3.24 -25.34
N LYS A 74 -4.45 3.24 -24.01
CA LYS A 74 -4.06 4.38 -23.18
C LYS A 74 -2.84 4.00 -22.36
N ALA A 75 -1.79 4.81 -22.45
CA ALA A 75 -0.63 4.74 -21.57
C ALA A 75 -0.71 5.88 -20.54
N MET A 76 -0.32 5.60 -19.30
CA MET A 76 -0.26 6.58 -18.21
C MET A 76 1.20 6.84 -17.86
N TYR A 77 1.58 8.09 -17.66
CA TYR A 77 2.93 8.48 -17.28
C TYR A 77 2.86 9.53 -16.17
N ALA A 78 3.44 9.22 -15.00
CA ALA A 78 3.55 10.13 -13.87
C ALA A 78 5.02 10.26 -13.44
N PRO A 79 5.72 11.36 -13.79
CA PRO A 79 7.06 11.60 -13.27
C PRO A 79 6.98 11.95 -11.77
N ILE A 80 7.79 11.29 -10.95
CA ILE A 80 7.88 11.57 -9.51
C ILE A 80 8.98 12.62 -9.28
N PRO A 81 8.63 13.81 -8.75
CA PRO A 81 9.61 14.86 -8.51
C PRO A 81 10.51 14.52 -7.30
N ALA A 82 11.71 15.09 -7.25
CA ALA A 82 12.74 14.73 -6.28
C ALA A 82 12.33 15.01 -4.81
N ASP A 83 11.54 16.05 -4.58
CA ASP A 83 10.99 16.42 -3.27
C ASP A 83 9.97 15.40 -2.73
N LYS A 84 9.41 14.55 -3.60
CA LYS A 84 8.49 13.47 -3.25
C LYS A 84 9.18 12.12 -3.08
N LYS A 85 10.49 12.06 -3.26
CA LYS A 85 11.27 10.83 -3.06
C LYS A 85 11.61 10.57 -1.60
N THR A 86 11.50 11.59 -0.75
CA THR A 86 11.83 11.51 0.68
C THR A 86 10.73 12.13 1.53
N PHE A 87 10.67 11.75 2.81
CA PHE A 87 9.76 12.35 3.78
C PHE A 87 10.43 12.54 5.15
N THR A 88 9.86 13.44 5.96
CA THR A 88 10.26 13.62 7.36
C THR A 88 9.36 12.74 8.25
N PRO A 89 9.93 11.74 8.95
CA PRO A 89 9.13 10.85 9.78
C PRO A 89 8.53 11.58 10.99
N GLN A 90 7.40 11.07 11.45
CA GLN A 90 6.70 11.55 12.63
C GLN A 90 6.90 10.58 13.81
N PRO A 91 6.89 11.07 15.06
CA PRO A 91 6.95 10.22 16.25
C PRO A 91 5.78 9.22 16.29
N GLU A 92 6.07 7.94 16.49
CA GLU A 92 5.07 6.87 16.49
C GLU A 92 5.54 5.69 17.36
N MET A 93 4.62 5.04 18.08
CA MET A 93 4.85 3.81 18.87
C MET A 93 6.12 3.81 19.74
N GLY A 94 6.43 4.93 20.41
CA GLY A 94 7.58 5.02 21.31
C GLY A 94 8.92 5.34 20.62
N TRP A 95 8.94 5.43 19.29
CA TRP A 95 10.08 5.93 18.55
C TRP A 95 9.97 7.44 18.31
N GLN A 96 11.05 8.16 18.62
CA GLN A 96 11.19 9.58 18.35
C GLN A 96 12.32 9.78 17.34
N PRO A 97 12.03 10.19 16.09
CA PRO A 97 13.07 10.44 15.11
C PRO A 97 13.99 11.57 15.59
N PRO A 98 15.32 11.42 15.44
CA PRO A 98 16.24 12.55 15.61
C PRO A 98 15.82 13.74 14.73
N ALA A 99 15.99 14.95 15.24
CA ALA A 99 15.67 16.16 14.49
C ALA A 99 16.47 16.19 13.17
N GLY A 100 15.78 16.45 12.06
CA GLY A 100 16.39 16.47 10.72
C GLY A 100 16.50 15.11 10.04
N THR A 101 15.93 14.04 10.61
CA THR A 101 15.85 12.74 9.93
C THR A 101 15.04 12.85 8.63
N ILE A 102 15.57 12.28 7.55
CA ILE A 102 14.93 12.19 6.25
C ILE A 102 14.97 10.73 5.83
N LEU A 103 13.81 10.17 5.47
CA LEU A 103 13.68 8.78 5.04
C LEU A 103 13.22 8.72 3.57
N PRO A 104 13.61 7.67 2.83
CA PRO A 104 13.11 7.45 1.47
C PRO A 104 11.63 7.07 1.49
N THR A 105 10.90 7.47 0.46
CA THR A 105 9.55 6.99 0.13
C THR A 105 9.64 5.74 -0.74
N ILE A 106 8.51 5.18 -1.18
CA ILE A 106 8.48 4.05 -2.13
C ILE A 106 9.14 4.33 -3.49
N PHE A 107 9.39 5.60 -3.83
CA PHE A 107 10.14 6.01 -5.02
C PHE A 107 11.49 6.65 -4.68
N GLY A 108 11.91 6.57 -3.42
CA GLY A 108 13.20 7.01 -2.92
C GLY A 108 14.32 6.01 -3.21
N ASP A 109 15.50 6.29 -2.68
CA ASP A 109 16.65 5.41 -2.84
C ASP A 109 16.46 4.12 -2.02
N GLU A 110 16.81 2.97 -2.60
CA GLU A 110 16.68 1.64 -1.99
C GLU A 110 17.83 1.31 -1.02
N GLU A 111 18.78 2.23 -0.81
CA GLU A 111 19.88 2.01 0.12
C GLU A 111 19.37 2.01 1.56
N ASN A 112 19.79 1.01 2.35
CA ASN A 112 19.41 0.86 3.74
C ASN A 112 19.83 2.09 4.56
N VAL A 113 18.88 2.94 4.95
CA VAL A 113 19.13 4.05 5.86
C VAL A 113 19.05 3.54 7.30
N THR A 114 20.20 3.38 7.95
CA THR A 114 20.25 3.05 9.38
C THR A 114 20.04 4.31 10.21
N VAL A 115 18.83 4.49 10.77
CA VAL A 115 18.57 5.53 11.77
C VAL A 115 18.78 4.95 13.16
N ASN A 116 19.77 5.47 13.89
CA ASN A 116 20.01 5.09 15.28
C ASN A 116 18.81 5.51 16.17
N GLY A 117 18.21 4.56 16.88
CA GLY A 117 17.15 4.86 17.85
C GLY A 117 16.08 3.78 18.08
N ILE A 118 16.23 2.57 17.53
CA ILE A 118 15.31 1.46 17.83
C ILE A 118 15.94 0.61 18.94
N GLU A 119 15.75 1.00 20.20
CA GLU A 119 15.74 0.04 21.31
C GLU A 119 14.30 -0.42 21.51
N LEU A 120 13.88 -1.40 20.70
CA LEU A 120 12.72 -2.21 21.04
C LEU A 120 13.10 -3.10 22.23
N PRO A 121 12.18 -3.36 23.18
CA PRO A 121 12.40 -4.36 24.21
C PRO A 121 12.53 -5.73 23.52
N GLY A 122 13.77 -6.14 23.21
CA GLY A 122 14.02 -7.34 22.42
C GLY A 122 15.32 -7.40 21.61
N GLY A 123 16.11 -6.31 21.51
CA GLY A 123 17.51 -6.41 21.07
C GLY A 123 17.75 -6.98 19.66
N VAL A 124 16.77 -6.89 18.78
CA VAL A 124 16.94 -7.15 17.34
C VAL A 124 16.37 -5.94 16.62
N LEU A 125 17.18 -5.32 15.78
CA LEU A 125 16.72 -4.34 14.81
C LEU A 125 15.64 -5.02 13.98
N ASP A 126 14.38 -4.67 14.22
CA ASP A 126 13.28 -5.15 13.41
C ASP A 126 13.37 -4.43 12.06
N THR A 127 14.06 -5.06 11.12
CA THR A 127 14.07 -4.67 9.71
C THR A 127 12.68 -4.72 9.11
N ASP A 128 11.68 -5.26 9.81
CA ASP A 128 10.30 -5.36 9.33
C ASP A 128 9.49 -4.09 9.64
N PHE A 129 10.06 -3.06 10.30
CA PHE A 129 9.37 -1.79 10.54
C PHE A 129 9.31 -0.90 9.29
N PHE A 130 10.22 -1.10 8.35
CA PHE A 130 10.18 -0.48 7.03
C PHE A 130 10.20 -1.59 5.97
N PRO A 131 9.29 -1.55 4.98
CA PRO A 131 9.25 -2.58 3.93
C PRO A 131 10.48 -2.57 3.02
#